data_AF-A0A1H2QCW5-F1
#
_entry.id   AF-A0A1H2QCW5-F1
#
_cell.length_a   1.000
_cell.length_b   1.000
_cell.length_c   1.000
_cell.angle_alpha   90.00
_cell.angle_beta   90.00
_cell.angle_gamma   90.00
#
_symmetry.space_group_name_H-M   'P 1'
#
loop_
_entity.id
_entity.type
_entity.pdbx_description
1 polymer ?
#
loop_
_entity_poly.entity_id
_entity_poly.type
_entity_poly.pdbx_seq_one_letter_code
_entity_poly.pdbx_strand_id
1 'polypeptide(L)' 'MHAKTHLRHDRFNTAHNKHNQRVAAFHKRHAAQLANGENGTGLLARWERFVYNKAREIIQTIKK' A
#
# COMPACT_ATOMS: atom_id res chain seq x y z
N MET A 1 21.51 -7.54 31.86
CA MET A 1 20.91 -6.41 31.11
C MET A 1 20.44 -6.78 29.69
N HIS A 2 20.80 -7.95 29.13
CA HIS A 2 20.44 -8.35 27.75
C HIS A 2 18.98 -8.78 27.51
N ALA A 3 18.31 -9.39 28.50
CA ALA A 3 16.93 -9.85 28.34
C ALA A 3 15.93 -8.72 28.07
N LYS A 4 16.10 -7.56 28.72
CA LYS A 4 15.24 -6.37 28.50
C LYS A 4 15.41 -5.78 27.09
N THR A 5 16.60 -5.85 26.52
CA THR A 5 16.89 -5.37 25.16
C THR A 5 16.28 -6.30 24.11
N HIS A 6 16.36 -7.61 24.32
CA HIS A 6 15.75 -8.61 23.42
C HIS A 6 14.22 -8.48 23.38
N LEU A 7 13.57 -8.35 24.54
CA LEU A 7 12.12 -8.13 24.64
C LEU A 7 11.66 -6.84 23.93
N ARG A 8 12.48 -5.78 23.96
CA ARG A 8 12.19 -4.53 23.23
C ARG A 8 12.33 -4.71 21.71
N HIS A 9 13.35 -5.44 21.28
CA HIS A 9 13.56 -5.77 19.86
C HIS A 9 12.40 -6.60 19.30
N ASP A 10 11.97 -7.65 20.01
CA ASP A 10 10.88 -8.52 19.58
C ASP A 10 9.54 -7.79 19.51
N ARG A 11 9.26 -6.92 20.49
CA ARG A 11 8.05 -6.09 20.50
C ARG A 11 8.04 -5.09 19.35
N PHE A 12 9.18 -4.45 19.07
CA PHE A 12 9.30 -3.51 17.95
C PHE A 12 9.14 -4.22 16.61
N ASN A 13 9.83 -5.35 16.41
CA ASN A 13 9.73 -6.17 15.21
C ASN A 13 8.27 -6.61 14.97
N THR A 14 7.59 -7.06 16.02
CA THR A 14 6.18 -7.44 15.96
C THR A 14 5.29 -6.26 15.55
N ALA A 15 5.50 -5.08 16.15
CA ALA A 15 4.72 -3.89 15.82
C ALA A 15 4.94 -3.44 14.37
N HIS A 16 6.19 -3.49 13.90
CA HIS A 16 6.57 -3.16 12.53
C HIS A 16 5.95 -4.14 11.53
N ASN A 17 6.05 -5.45 11.78
CA ASN A 17 5.42 -6.47 10.93
C ASN A 17 3.91 -6.29 10.85
N LYS A 18 3.25 -6.04 11.99
CA LYS A 18 1.80 -5.75 12.03
C LYS A 18 1.47 -4.47 11.25
N HIS A 19 2.30 -3.44 11.34
CA HIS A 19 2.11 -2.21 10.54
C HIS A 19 2.23 -2.50 9.04
N ASN A 20 3.27 -3.22 8.62
CA ASN A 20 3.49 -3.58 7.22
C ASN A 20 2.33 -4.41 6.65
N GLN A 21 1.78 -5.34 7.44
CA GLN A 21 0.60 -6.11 7.07
C GLN A 21 -0.62 -5.20 6.85
N ARG A 22 -0.87 -4.22 7.73
CA ARG A 22 -1.98 -3.26 7.56
C ARG A 22 -1.78 -2.36 6.36
N VAL A 23 -0.56 -1.89 6.11
CA VAL A 23 -0.22 -1.07 4.94
C VAL A 23 -0.41 -1.86 3.65
N ALA A 24 0.04 -3.12 3.61
CA ALA A 24 -0.16 -4.00 2.47
C ALA A 24 -1.66 -4.25 2.19
N ALA A 25 -2.46 -4.49 3.24
CA ALA A 25 -3.90 -4.64 3.11
C ALA A 25 -4.57 -3.36 2.60
N PHE A 26 -4.15 -2.20 3.12
CA PHE A 26 -4.62 -0.89 2.67
C PHE A 26 -4.34 -0.68 1.17
N HIS A 27 -3.10 -0.89 0.71
CA HIS A 27 -2.73 -0.73 -0.69
C HIS A 27 -3.50 -1.67 -1.62
N LYS A 28 -3.71 -2.94 -1.23
CA LYS A 28 -4.53 -3.88 -2.01
C LYS A 28 -5.95 -3.36 -2.22
N ARG A 29 -6.61 -2.93 -1.13
CA ARG A 29 -7.96 -2.38 -1.19
C ARG A 29 -8.01 -1.07 -1.99
N HIS A 30 -7.04 -0.18 -1.78
CA HIS A 30 -7.01 1.11 -2.45
C HIS A 30 -6.75 0.98 -3.96
N ALA A 31 -5.88 0.05 -4.39
CA ALA A 31 -5.70 -0.25 -5.80
C ALA A 31 -6.99 -0.76 -6.47
N ALA A 32 -7.81 -1.54 -5.77
CA ALA A 32 -9.12 -1.95 -6.25
C ALA A 32 -10.09 -0.76 -6.39
N GLN A 33 -10.09 0.14 -5.41
CA GLN A 33 -10.89 1.38 -5.48
C GLN A 33 -10.47 2.28 -6.65
N LEU A 34 -9.17 2.41 -6.93
CA LEU A 34 -8.67 3.14 -8.08
C LEU A 34 -9.14 2.51 -9.40
N ALA A 35 -9.06 1.18 -9.49
CA ALA A 35 -9.51 0.41 -10.66
C ALA A 35 -11.01 0.56 -10.93
N ASN A 36 -11.83 0.54 -9.88
CA ASN A 36 -13.29 0.63 -9.95
C ASN A 36 -13.79 2.07 -10.01
N GLY A 37 -12.90 3.04 -9.77
CA GLY A 37 -13.25 4.44 -9.74
C GLY A 37 -13.97 4.91 -8.47
N GLU A 38 -13.73 4.23 -7.35
CA GLU A 38 -14.36 4.45 -6.05
C GLU A 38 -13.45 5.26 -5.09
N ASN A 39 -12.29 5.76 -5.54
CA ASN A 39 -11.36 6.54 -4.70
C ASN A 39 -11.79 8.01 -4.45
N GLY A 40 -13.04 8.37 -4.76
CA GLY A 40 -13.60 9.72 -4.60
C GLY A 40 -13.62 10.55 -5.89
N THR A 41 -14.14 11.78 -5.79
CA THR A 41 -14.43 12.67 -6.94
C THR A 41 -13.60 13.95 -6.98
N GLY A 42 -12.80 14.23 -5.95
CA GLY A 42 -11.95 15.42 -5.88
C GLY A 42 -10.83 15.42 -6.92
N LEU A 43 -10.18 16.58 -7.12
CA LEU A 43 -9.09 16.74 -8.09
C LEU A 43 -7.92 15.78 -7.83
N LEU A 44 -7.54 15.60 -6.56
CA LEU A 44 -6.48 14.65 -6.18
C LEU A 44 -6.89 13.20 -6.47
N ALA A 45 -8.13 12.82 -6.16
CA ALA A 45 -8.63 11.47 -6.46
C ALA A 45 -8.62 11.18 -7.97
N ARG A 46 -8.98 12.19 -8.79
CA ARG A 46 -8.89 12.09 -10.25
C ARG A 46 -7.44 11.95 -10.73
N TRP A 47 -6.52 12.71 -10.15
CA TRP A 47 -5.09 12.64 -10.49
C TRP A 47 -4.48 11.29 -10.11
N GLU A 48 -4.77 10.77 -8.92
CA GLU A 48 -4.35 9.43 -8.49
C GLU A 48 -4.82 8.35 -9.47
N ARG A 49 -6.09 8.42 -9.88
CA ARG A 49 -6.67 7.47 -10.83
C ARG A 49 -6.01 7.56 -12.20
N PHE A 50 -5.73 8.77 -12.68
CA PHE A 50 -5.02 8.99 -13.94
C PHE A 50 -3.62 8.35 -13.92
N VAL A 51 -2.83 8.61 -12.87
CA VAL A 51 -1.49 8.03 -12.72
C VAL A 51 -1.56 6.49 -12.64
N TYR A 52 -2.49 5.96 -11.85
CA TYR A 52 -2.69 4.52 -11.71
C TYR A 52 -3.01 3.83 -13.05
N ASN A 53 -3.93 4.40 -13.83
CA ASN A 53 -4.32 3.84 -15.13
C ASN A 53 -3.16 3.88 -16.12
N LYS A 54 -2.42 5.00 -16.20
CA LYS A 54 -1.23 5.09 -17.07
C LYS A 54 -0.15 4.07 -16.70
N ALA A 55 0.14 3.91 -15.41
CA ALA A 55 1.10 2.91 -14.96
C ALA A 55 0.66 1.50 -15.35
N ARG A 56 -0.63 1.18 -15.22
CA ARG A 56 -1.20 -0.12 -15.62
C ARG A 56 -1.08 -0.36 -17.12
N GLU A 57 -1.36 0.63 -17.95
CA GLU A 57 -1.21 0.56 -19.42
C GLU A 57 0.24 0.27 -19.82
N ILE A 58 1.21 0.98 -19.21
CA ILE A 58 2.63 0.77 -19.46
C ILE A 58 3.05 -0.66 -19.11
N ILE A 59 2.65 -1.16 -17.92
CA ILE A 59 2.97 -2.52 -17.49
C ILE A 59 2.36 -3.57 -18.45
N GLN A 60 1.13 -3.36 -18.91
CA GLN A 60 0.49 -4.25 -19.89
C GLN A 60 1.18 -4.23 -21.24
N THR A 61 1.70 -3.08 -21.65
CA THR A 61 2.46 -2.92 -22.89
C THR A 61 3.78 -3.66 -22.82
N ILE A 62 4.51 -3.55 -21.70
CA ILE A 62 5.80 -4.24 -21.49
C ILE A 62 5.63 -5.76 -21.34
N LYS A 63 4.49 -6.22 -20.81
CA LYS A 63 4.18 -7.65 -20.68
C LYS A 63 3.78 -8.33 -21.99
N LYS A 64 3.43 -7.56 -23.02
CA LYS A 64 3.12 -8.07 -24.36
C LYS A 64 4.40 -8.29 -25.15
#